data_AF-A0A2S9V8F3-F1
#
_entry.id   AF-A0A2S9V8F3-F1
#
_cell.length_a   1.000
_cell.length_b   1.000
_cell.length_c   1.000
_cell.angle_alpha   90.00
_cell.angle_beta   90.00
_cell.angle_gamma   90.00
#
_symmetry.space_group_name_H-M   'P 1'
#
loop_
_entity.id
_entity.type
_entity.pdbx_description
1 polymer ?
#
loop_
_entity_poly.entity_id
_entity_poly.type
_entity_poly.pdbx_seq_one_letter_code
_entity_poly.pdbx_strand_id
1 'polypeptide(L)'
;MFKDQQPLGLWAQISNIYRHRKQNGSGTQSLSLNQFGSSFFAFYANFIFGISVEPFNHYLVWTRCGALLLTLFILWHIWQERHNKVTALTLLAATVALVAGFASITFRPFPVFAQLGANGLMLVVTLILIQGTYHQWLLLYKYKQIGALSFGLFRSILVKDISTLLFGLTMPLNQAWPLLVLNGASVIMRGAVLIQMEVIKRRNHCNVLQD
;
A
#
# COMPACT_ATOMS: atom_id res chain seq x y z
N MET A 1 -7.15 49.87 28.69
CA MET A 1 -8.39 49.06 28.71
C MET A 1 -8.37 48.21 27.44
N PHE A 2 -8.04 46.93 27.63
CA PHE A 2 -7.97 45.88 26.60
C PHE A 2 -9.31 45.69 25.90
N LYS A 3 -9.35 45.55 24.56
CA LYS A 3 -10.09 44.46 23.88
C LYS A 3 -9.89 44.40 22.35
N ASP A 4 -9.30 43.28 21.91
CA ASP A 4 -9.73 42.46 20.77
C ASP A 4 -9.68 42.99 19.33
N GLN A 5 -8.47 43.16 18.77
CA GLN A 5 -8.25 43.15 17.32
C GLN A 5 -7.08 42.24 16.92
N GLN A 6 -7.10 40.99 17.42
CA GLN A 6 -6.19 39.91 16.99
C GLN A 6 -6.85 38.62 16.41
N PRO A 7 -8.15 38.54 16.03
CA PRO A 7 -8.65 37.29 15.45
C PRO A 7 -8.30 37.11 13.96
N LEU A 8 -8.13 38.19 13.18
CA LEU A 8 -7.98 38.10 11.71
C LEU A 8 -6.57 37.66 11.26
N GLY A 9 -5.52 38.11 11.94
CA GLY A 9 -4.13 37.73 11.62
C GLY A 9 -3.82 36.27 11.95
N LEU A 10 -4.35 35.76 13.06
CA LEU A 10 -4.22 34.36 13.48
C LEU A 10 -5.03 33.41 12.57
N TRP A 11 -6.24 33.79 12.15
CA TRP A 11 -7.01 33.03 11.17
C TRP A 11 -6.34 33.01 9.79
N ALA A 12 -5.74 34.13 9.36
CA ALA A 12 -4.96 34.18 8.14
C ALA A 12 -3.72 33.26 8.22
N GLN A 13 -3.02 33.22 9.37
CA GLN A 13 -1.89 32.31 9.59
C GLN A 13 -2.31 30.83 9.66
N ILE A 14 -3.40 30.51 10.36
CA ILE A 14 -3.93 29.12 10.42
C ILE A 14 -4.40 28.68 9.03
N SER A 15 -5.07 29.56 8.27
CA SER A 15 -5.49 29.26 6.90
C SER A 15 -4.29 29.10 5.96
N ASN A 16 -3.21 29.87 6.12
CA ASN A 16 -1.98 29.72 5.35
C ASN A 16 -1.22 28.43 5.72
N ILE A 17 -1.23 28.02 6.99
CA ILE A 17 -0.70 26.71 7.42
C ILE A 17 -1.54 25.57 6.85
N TYR A 18 -2.87 25.69 6.85
CA TYR A 18 -3.77 24.71 6.22
C TYR A 18 -3.60 24.67 4.69
N ARG A 19 -3.38 25.82 4.06
CA ARG A 19 -3.17 25.98 2.62
C ARG A 19 -1.77 25.51 2.20
N HIS A 20 -0.74 25.69 3.02
CA HIS A 20 0.57 25.05 2.83
C HIS A 20 0.53 23.55 3.13
N ARG A 21 -0.31 23.05 4.05
CA ARG A 21 -0.63 21.62 4.17
C ARG A 21 -1.41 21.08 2.98
N LYS A 22 -2.22 21.89 2.30
CA LYS A 22 -2.97 21.49 1.09
C LYS A 22 -2.09 21.53 -0.16
N GLN A 23 -1.13 22.46 -0.24
CA GLN A 23 -0.15 22.56 -1.34
C GLN A 23 1.02 21.57 -1.18
N ASN A 24 1.58 21.38 0.03
CA ASN A 24 2.57 20.31 0.31
C ASN A 24 1.91 18.94 0.55
N GLY A 25 0.59 18.94 0.81
CA GLY A 25 -0.20 17.74 1.01
C GLY A 25 -0.31 16.90 -0.25
N SER A 26 -0.34 17.49 -1.44
CA SER A 26 -0.44 16.75 -2.72
C SER A 26 0.59 15.61 -2.83
N GLY A 27 1.84 15.83 -2.36
CA GLY A 27 2.89 14.82 -2.32
C GLY A 27 2.57 13.68 -1.34
N THR A 28 2.28 14.00 -0.08
CA THR A 28 1.90 13.01 0.96
C THR A 28 0.57 12.31 0.65
N GLN A 29 -0.33 13.00 -0.03
CA GLN A 29 -1.65 12.56 -0.43
C GLN A 29 -1.58 11.58 -1.60
N SER A 30 -0.74 11.85 -2.59
CA SER A 30 -0.43 10.91 -3.68
C SER A 30 0.37 9.71 -3.15
N LEU A 31 1.25 9.95 -2.15
CA LEU A 31 2.00 8.91 -1.46
C LEU A 31 1.06 7.89 -0.80
N SER A 32 0.05 8.36 -0.05
CA SER A 32 -0.91 7.47 0.63
C SER A 32 -1.78 6.70 -0.36
N LEU A 33 -2.27 7.34 -1.43
CA LEU A 33 -3.07 6.66 -2.46
C LEU A 33 -2.27 5.55 -3.15
N ASN A 34 -1.04 5.83 -3.58
CA ASN A 34 -0.17 4.82 -4.18
C ASN A 34 0.20 3.71 -3.19
N GLN A 35 0.30 4.03 -1.90
CA GLN A 35 0.60 3.04 -0.86
C GLN A 35 -0.57 2.07 -0.67
N PHE A 36 -1.77 2.59 -0.47
CA PHE A 36 -2.96 1.76 -0.30
C PHE A 36 -3.34 1.03 -1.59
N GLY A 37 -3.19 1.66 -2.76
CA GLY A 37 -3.42 1.04 -4.06
C GLY A 37 -2.46 -0.11 -4.35
N SER A 38 -1.14 0.11 -4.19
CA SER A 38 -0.16 -0.97 -4.38
C SER A 38 -0.33 -2.11 -3.39
N SER A 39 -0.66 -1.80 -2.13
CA SER A 39 -0.99 -2.81 -1.12
C SER A 39 -2.25 -3.60 -1.48
N PHE A 40 -3.31 -2.95 -1.97
CA PHE A 40 -4.51 -3.61 -2.45
C PHE A 40 -4.18 -4.63 -3.55
N PHE A 41 -3.44 -4.22 -4.58
CA PHE A 41 -3.07 -5.13 -5.68
C PHE A 41 -2.15 -6.27 -5.20
N ALA A 42 -1.26 -6.03 -4.24
CA ALA A 42 -0.46 -7.08 -3.62
C ALA A 42 -1.32 -8.10 -2.86
N PHE A 43 -2.32 -7.65 -2.10
CA PHE A 43 -3.29 -8.54 -1.45
C PHE A 43 -4.11 -9.30 -2.48
N TYR A 44 -4.48 -8.66 -3.60
CA TYR A 44 -5.26 -9.26 -4.67
C TYR A 44 -4.50 -10.37 -5.38
N ALA A 45 -3.24 -10.13 -5.76
CA ALA A 45 -2.40 -11.17 -6.37
C ALA A 45 -2.22 -12.39 -5.46
N ASN A 46 -1.98 -12.15 -4.16
CA ASN A 46 -1.88 -13.23 -3.19
C ASN A 46 -3.24 -13.95 -2.96
N PHE A 47 -4.37 -13.24 -3.10
CA PHE A 47 -5.71 -13.84 -3.03
C PHE A 47 -5.98 -14.75 -4.23
N ILE A 48 -5.75 -14.26 -5.45
CA ILE A 48 -5.86 -15.06 -6.68
C ILE A 48 -4.93 -16.28 -6.64
N PHE A 49 -3.69 -16.08 -6.21
CA PHE A 49 -2.76 -17.21 -6.02
C PHE A 49 -3.29 -18.23 -5.00
N GLY A 50 -3.86 -17.77 -3.87
CA GLY A 50 -4.46 -18.66 -2.87
C GLY A 50 -5.63 -19.48 -3.40
N ILE A 51 -6.39 -18.93 -4.36
CA ILE A 51 -7.47 -19.66 -5.06
C ILE A 51 -6.90 -20.71 -6.03
N SER A 52 -5.78 -20.40 -6.69
CA SER A 52 -5.15 -21.25 -7.70
C SER A 52 -4.24 -22.36 -7.15
N VAL A 53 -3.80 -22.28 -5.88
CA VAL A 53 -2.98 -23.34 -5.27
C VAL A 53 -3.85 -24.54 -4.88
N GLU A 54 -3.39 -25.74 -5.23
CA GLU A 54 -3.94 -27.03 -4.79
C GLU A 54 -3.06 -27.66 -3.71
N PRO A 55 -3.63 -28.11 -2.56
CA PRO A 55 -5.04 -28.05 -2.18
C PRO A 55 -5.49 -26.64 -1.77
N PHE A 56 -6.79 -26.38 -1.91
CA PHE A 56 -7.39 -25.08 -1.59
C PHE A 56 -7.19 -24.72 -0.12
N ASN A 57 -6.36 -23.72 0.13
CA ASN A 57 -6.09 -23.27 1.49
C ASN A 57 -7.06 -22.14 1.87
N HIS A 58 -8.20 -22.53 2.42
CA HIS A 58 -9.25 -21.61 2.90
C HIS A 58 -8.68 -20.51 3.83
N TYR A 59 -7.74 -20.84 4.71
CA TYR A 59 -7.15 -19.87 5.64
C TYR A 59 -6.39 -18.74 4.94
N LEU A 60 -5.67 -19.04 3.85
CA LEU A 60 -4.96 -18.03 3.07
C LEU A 60 -5.91 -17.11 2.31
N VAL A 61 -7.01 -17.65 1.78
CA VAL A 61 -7.96 -16.90 0.94
C VAL A 61 -8.80 -15.95 1.80
N TRP A 62 -9.36 -16.43 2.92
CA TRP A 62 -10.25 -15.63 3.77
C TRP A 62 -9.55 -14.46 4.46
N THR A 63 -8.33 -14.69 4.98
CA THR A 63 -7.53 -13.63 5.61
C THR A 63 -7.21 -12.50 4.62
N ARG A 64 -6.91 -12.85 3.37
CA ARG A 64 -6.62 -11.88 2.30
C ARG A 64 -7.87 -11.20 1.77
N CYS A 65 -9.00 -11.90 1.71
CA CYS A 65 -10.30 -11.31 1.39
C CYS A 65 -10.69 -10.21 2.39
N GLY A 66 -10.51 -10.45 3.70
CA GLY A 66 -10.73 -9.44 4.72
C GLY A 66 -9.84 -8.20 4.52
N ALA A 67 -8.55 -8.42 4.20
CA ALA A 67 -7.62 -7.33 3.91
C ALA A 67 -8.01 -6.53 2.64
N LEU A 68 -8.51 -7.20 1.59
CA LEU A 68 -9.01 -6.57 0.37
C LEU A 68 -10.22 -5.68 0.64
N LEU A 69 -11.20 -6.17 1.40
CA LEU A 69 -12.37 -5.38 1.78
C LEU A 69 -11.98 -4.16 2.62
N LEU A 70 -11.09 -4.34 3.59
CA LEU A 70 -10.60 -3.25 4.43
C LEU A 70 -9.84 -2.19 3.62
N THR A 71 -8.94 -2.62 2.73
CA THR A 71 -8.20 -1.68 1.88
C THR A 71 -9.10 -0.99 0.84
N LEU A 72 -10.11 -1.69 0.32
CA LEU A 72 -11.14 -1.09 -0.53
C LEU A 72 -11.95 -0.03 0.22
N PHE A 73 -12.33 -0.31 1.47
CA PHE A 73 -13.04 0.64 2.34
C PHE A 73 -12.19 1.89 2.59
N ILE A 74 -10.88 1.74 2.83
CA ILE A 74 -9.95 2.87 2.96
C ILE A 74 -9.87 3.68 1.66
N LEU A 75 -9.75 3.02 0.50
CA LEU A 75 -9.73 3.70 -0.80
C LEU A 75 -11.03 4.46 -1.08
N TRP A 76 -12.17 3.89 -0.69
CA TRP A 76 -13.47 4.55 -0.78
C TRP A 76 -13.53 5.80 0.10
N HIS A 77 -13.06 5.72 1.34
CA HIS A 77 -12.97 6.89 2.22
C HIS A 77 -12.05 7.99 1.66
N ILE A 78 -10.89 7.62 1.09
CA ILE A 78 -9.98 8.56 0.42
C ILE A 78 -10.65 9.21 -0.79
N TRP A 79 -11.45 8.46 -1.55
CA TRP A 79 -12.20 9.00 -2.69
C TRP A 79 -13.28 9.98 -2.25
N GLN A 80 -14.06 9.66 -1.21
CA GLN A 80 -15.08 10.55 -0.64
C GLN A 80 -14.48 11.87 -0.15
N GLU A 81 -13.30 11.83 0.48
CA GLU A 81 -12.65 13.03 0.99
C GLU A 81 -12.07 13.93 -0.12
N ARG A 82 -11.67 13.35 -1.26
CA ARG A 82 -10.91 14.08 -2.30
C ARG A 82 -11.67 14.38 -3.58
N HIS A 83 -12.70 13.61 -3.92
CA HIS A 83 -13.43 13.68 -5.19
C HIS A 83 -12.53 13.84 -6.44
N ASN A 84 -11.36 13.19 -6.45
CA ASN A 84 -10.40 13.28 -7.55
C ASN A 84 -10.59 12.13 -8.56
N LYS A 85 -10.31 12.40 -9.84
CA LYS A 85 -10.40 11.40 -10.93
C LYS A 85 -9.43 10.23 -10.72
N VAL A 86 -8.23 10.49 -10.19
CA VAL A 86 -7.24 9.44 -9.93
C VAL A 86 -7.68 8.50 -8.81
N THR A 87 -8.20 9.04 -7.69
CA THR A 87 -8.71 8.22 -6.59
C THR A 87 -9.94 7.42 -7.02
N ALA A 88 -10.80 8.01 -7.86
CA ALA A 88 -11.94 7.32 -8.44
C ALA A 88 -11.52 6.16 -9.35
N LEU A 89 -10.51 6.37 -10.22
CA LEU A 89 -10.01 5.33 -11.10
C LEU A 89 -9.35 4.18 -10.32
N THR A 90 -8.54 4.49 -9.30
CA THR A 90 -7.95 3.45 -8.43
C THR A 90 -9.03 2.65 -7.70
N LEU A 91 -10.06 3.32 -7.17
CA LEU A 91 -11.19 2.66 -6.51
C LEU A 91 -11.98 1.78 -7.49
N LEU A 92 -12.29 2.28 -8.68
CA LEU A 92 -12.98 1.53 -9.73
C LEU A 92 -12.19 0.28 -10.10
N ALA A 93 -10.89 0.42 -10.38
CA ALA A 93 -10.01 -0.69 -10.70
C ALA A 93 -9.97 -1.72 -9.56
N ALA A 94 -9.93 -1.27 -8.30
CA ALA A 94 -9.95 -2.14 -7.13
C ALA A 94 -11.27 -2.91 -6.99
N THR A 95 -12.42 -2.24 -7.17
CA THR A 95 -13.73 -2.88 -7.13
C THR A 95 -13.89 -3.90 -8.26
N VAL A 96 -13.51 -3.53 -9.49
CA VAL A 96 -13.55 -4.45 -10.65
C VAL A 96 -12.65 -5.66 -10.41
N ALA A 97 -11.44 -5.46 -9.90
CA ALA A 97 -10.55 -6.56 -9.55
C ALA A 97 -11.15 -7.48 -8.48
N LEU A 98 -11.78 -6.91 -7.44
CA LEU A 98 -12.41 -7.70 -6.39
C LEU A 98 -13.55 -8.58 -6.94
N VAL A 99 -14.43 -8.01 -7.77
CA VAL A 99 -15.51 -8.75 -8.43
C VAL A 99 -14.96 -9.84 -9.35
N ALA A 100 -13.92 -9.54 -10.14
CA ALA A 100 -13.24 -10.52 -10.98
C ALA A 100 -12.62 -11.66 -10.15
N GLY A 101 -12.08 -11.35 -8.97
CA GLY A 101 -11.55 -12.35 -8.05
C GLY A 101 -12.60 -13.31 -7.53
N PHE A 102 -13.79 -12.82 -7.17
CA PHE A 102 -14.91 -13.70 -6.80
C PHE A 102 -15.42 -14.51 -7.99
N ALA A 103 -15.53 -13.91 -9.17
CA ALA A 103 -15.93 -14.62 -10.39
C ALA A 103 -14.93 -15.73 -10.80
N SER A 104 -13.64 -15.54 -10.49
CA SER A 104 -12.58 -16.51 -10.77
C SER A 104 -12.72 -17.80 -9.95
N ILE A 105 -13.38 -17.74 -8.78
CA ILE A 105 -13.68 -18.93 -7.96
C ILE A 105 -14.61 -19.89 -8.72
N THR A 106 -15.49 -19.37 -9.58
CA THR A 106 -16.41 -20.17 -10.40
C THR A 106 -15.70 -20.84 -11.59
N PHE A 107 -14.56 -20.30 -12.05
CA PHE A 107 -13.75 -20.82 -13.17
C PHE A 107 -12.76 -21.93 -12.76
N ARG A 108 -12.97 -22.55 -11.59
CA ARG A 108 -12.16 -23.65 -11.07
C ARG A 108 -12.02 -24.93 -11.92
N PRO A 109 -12.88 -25.27 -12.92
CA PRO A 109 -12.68 -26.52 -13.66
C PRO A 109 -11.44 -26.56 -14.58
N PHE A 110 -10.66 -25.47 -14.69
CA PHE A 110 -9.44 -25.39 -15.51
C PHE A 110 -8.19 -24.99 -14.70
N PRO A 111 -7.59 -25.92 -13.92
CA PRO A 111 -6.51 -25.61 -12.97
C PRO A 111 -5.25 -25.05 -13.63
N VAL A 112 -4.90 -25.52 -14.83
CA VAL A 112 -3.70 -25.04 -15.57
C VAL A 112 -3.83 -23.56 -15.96
N PHE A 113 -5.00 -23.15 -16.46
CA PHE A 113 -5.24 -21.76 -16.84
C PHE A 113 -5.34 -20.84 -15.62
N ALA A 114 -5.94 -21.32 -14.52
CA ALA A 114 -6.01 -20.58 -13.27
C ALA A 114 -4.61 -20.36 -12.65
N GLN A 115 -3.73 -21.36 -12.74
CA GLN A 115 -2.35 -21.25 -12.25
C GLN A 115 -1.50 -20.33 -13.13
N LEU A 116 -1.62 -20.43 -14.46
CA LEU A 116 -0.92 -19.55 -15.40
C LEU A 116 -1.35 -18.07 -15.19
N GLY A 117 -2.66 -17.84 -15.06
CA GLY A 117 -3.22 -16.51 -14.80
C GLY A 117 -2.75 -15.94 -13.46
N ALA A 118 -2.73 -16.75 -12.39
CA ALA A 118 -2.24 -16.33 -11.08
C ALA A 118 -0.74 -15.99 -11.08
N ASN A 119 0.07 -16.82 -11.75
CA ASN A 119 1.51 -16.59 -11.88
C ASN A 119 1.80 -15.30 -12.66
N GLY A 120 1.14 -15.10 -13.79
CA GLY A 120 1.26 -13.87 -14.58
C GLY A 120 0.84 -12.63 -13.79
N LEU A 121 -0.30 -12.71 -13.09
CA LEU A 121 -0.79 -11.62 -12.25
C LEU A 121 0.19 -11.28 -11.13
N MET A 122 0.79 -12.27 -10.46
CA MET A 122 1.80 -12.02 -9.43
C MET A 122 3.02 -11.28 -9.96
N LEU A 123 3.50 -11.61 -11.16
CA LEU A 123 4.61 -10.89 -11.78
C LEU A 123 4.24 -9.45 -12.13
N VAL A 124 3.09 -9.23 -12.75
CA VAL A 124 2.58 -7.89 -13.08
C VAL A 124 2.44 -7.05 -11.81
N VAL A 125 1.84 -7.60 -10.77
CA VAL A 125 1.69 -6.90 -9.49
C VAL A 125 3.04 -6.65 -8.83
N THR A 126 4.00 -7.56 -8.93
CA THR A 126 5.37 -7.33 -8.45
C THR A 126 5.97 -6.09 -9.09
N LEU A 127 5.83 -5.93 -10.42
CA LEU A 127 6.30 -4.74 -11.13
C LEU A 127 5.60 -3.46 -10.66
N ILE A 128 4.27 -3.51 -10.49
CA ILE A 128 3.49 -2.38 -9.94
C ILE A 128 3.97 -2.01 -8.54
N LEU A 129 4.29 -3.00 -7.71
CA LEU A 129 4.75 -2.81 -6.34
C LEU A 129 6.15 -2.20 -6.31
N ILE A 130 7.06 -2.67 -7.17
CA ILE A 130 8.40 -2.09 -7.35
C ILE A 130 8.27 -0.63 -7.81
N GLN A 131 7.48 -0.38 -8.87
CA GLN A 131 7.23 0.97 -9.39
C GLN A 131 6.66 1.90 -8.32
N GLY A 132 5.63 1.44 -7.60
CA GLY A 132 4.97 2.21 -6.56
C GLY A 132 5.90 2.56 -5.41
N THR A 133 6.67 1.58 -4.92
CA THR A 133 7.59 1.78 -3.79
C THR A 133 8.79 2.63 -4.20
N TYR A 134 9.29 2.49 -5.43
CA TYR A 134 10.36 3.31 -5.98
C TYR A 134 9.92 4.78 -6.13
N HIS A 135 8.73 5.02 -6.67
CA HIS A 135 8.18 6.38 -6.76
C HIS A 135 8.00 7.01 -5.38
N GLN A 136 7.55 6.22 -4.40
CA GLN A 136 7.43 6.66 -3.01
C GLN A 136 8.78 6.98 -2.37
N TRP A 137 9.81 6.18 -2.66
CA TRP A 137 11.17 6.43 -2.20
C TRP A 137 11.70 7.79 -2.70
N LEU A 138 11.54 8.07 -3.99
CA LEU A 138 11.96 9.34 -4.59
C LEU A 138 11.22 10.54 -3.97
N LEU A 139 9.91 10.41 -3.75
CA LEU A 139 9.12 11.43 -3.06
C LEU A 139 9.60 11.65 -1.63
N LEU A 140 9.88 10.57 -0.88
CA LEU A 140 10.37 10.67 0.49
C LEU A 140 11.72 11.39 0.56
N TYR A 141 12.62 11.07 -0.37
CA TYR A 141 13.92 11.73 -0.49
C TYR A 141 13.78 13.22 -0.81
N LYS A 142 12.84 13.59 -1.70
CA LYS A 142 12.63 14.97 -2.14
C LYS A 142 11.90 15.83 -1.10
N TYR A 143 10.93 15.29 -0.38
CA TYR A 143 10.05 16.07 0.49
C TYR A 143 10.38 15.96 1.99
N LYS A 144 11.21 14.99 2.43
CA LYS A 144 11.66 14.77 3.84
C LYS A 144 10.55 14.72 4.91
N GLN A 145 9.28 14.72 4.53
CA GLN A 145 8.15 14.62 5.45
C GLN A 145 7.69 13.16 5.54
N ILE A 146 7.90 12.57 6.71
CA ILE A 146 7.34 11.27 7.06
C ILE A 146 5.87 11.51 7.36
N GLY A 147 4.99 11.27 6.39
CA GLY A 147 3.55 11.33 6.62
C GLY A 147 3.20 10.44 7.82
N ALA A 148 2.43 10.96 8.78
CA ALA A 148 2.19 10.34 10.09
C ALA A 148 1.61 8.91 10.03
N LEU A 149 1.12 8.47 8.87
CA LEU A 149 0.52 7.16 8.65
C LEU A 149 1.49 6.09 8.10
N SER A 150 2.65 6.47 7.53
CA SER A 150 3.41 5.56 6.66
C SER A 150 4.24 4.51 7.40
N PHE A 151 4.90 4.88 8.50
CA PHE A 151 5.88 4.00 9.16
C PHE A 151 5.25 2.73 9.74
N GLY A 152 4.13 2.87 10.47
CA GLY A 152 3.40 1.73 11.03
C GLY A 152 2.87 0.78 9.94
N LEU A 153 2.32 1.34 8.86
CA LEU A 153 1.76 0.56 7.76
C LEU A 153 2.84 -0.25 7.03
N PHE A 154 3.97 0.36 6.69
CA PHE A 154 5.08 -0.34 6.04
C PHE A 154 5.62 -1.47 6.92
N ARG A 155 5.74 -1.24 8.24
CA ARG A 155 6.17 -2.28 9.18
C ARG A 155 5.19 -3.45 9.22
N SER A 156 3.88 -3.20 9.32
CA SER A 156 2.86 -4.26 9.30
C SER A 156 2.84 -5.05 7.99
N ILE A 157 2.99 -4.36 6.86
CA ILE A 157 3.08 -5.01 5.54
C ILE A 157 4.34 -5.87 5.46
N LEU A 158 5.47 -5.37 5.93
CA LEU A 158 6.74 -6.09 5.89
C LEU A 158 6.71 -7.33 6.78
N VAL A 159 6.16 -7.25 7.99
CA VAL A 159 5.95 -8.44 8.86
C VAL A 159 5.08 -9.46 8.15
N LYS A 160 3.99 -9.03 7.52
CA LYS A 160 3.10 -9.92 6.75
C LYS A 160 3.80 -10.56 5.55
N ASP A 161 4.59 -9.80 4.79
CA ASP A 161 5.32 -10.31 3.63
C ASP A 161 6.40 -11.31 4.07
N ILE A 162 7.11 -11.07 5.18
CA ILE A 162 8.06 -12.04 5.77
C ILE A 162 7.35 -13.31 6.20
N SER A 163 6.22 -13.21 6.92
CA SER A 163 5.43 -14.39 7.29
C SER A 163 4.95 -15.19 6.07
N THR A 164 4.55 -14.49 5.01
CA THR A 164 4.12 -15.11 3.75
C THR A 164 5.28 -15.76 3.01
N LEU A 165 6.48 -15.16 3.06
CA LEU A 165 7.70 -15.71 2.48
C LEU A 165 8.13 -16.98 3.22
N LEU A 166 8.13 -16.97 4.56
CA LEU A 166 8.39 -18.16 5.38
C LEU A 166 7.41 -19.29 5.08
N PHE A 167 6.12 -18.96 4.92
CA PHE A 167 5.11 -19.92 4.50
C PHE A 167 5.33 -20.42 3.06
N GLY A 168 5.76 -19.56 2.15
CA GLY A 168 6.13 -19.96 0.78
C GLY A 168 7.27 -20.97 0.75
N LEU A 169 8.21 -20.89 1.70
CA LEU A 169 9.32 -21.84 1.82
C LEU A 169 8.88 -23.22 2.34
N THR A 170 7.71 -23.34 2.98
CA THR A 170 7.16 -24.64 3.40
C THR A 170 6.37 -25.33 2.30
N MET A 171 6.09 -24.64 1.18
CA MET A 171 5.42 -25.18 0.00
C MET A 171 6.44 -25.65 -1.06
N PRO A 172 6.06 -26.58 -1.96
CA PRO A 172 6.91 -26.98 -3.08
C PRO A 172 7.34 -25.78 -3.93
N LEU A 173 8.65 -25.62 -4.15
CA LEU A 173 9.25 -24.50 -4.90
C LEU A 173 8.63 -24.27 -6.28
N ASN A 174 8.23 -25.35 -6.97
CA ASN A 174 7.58 -25.28 -8.28
C ASN A 174 6.23 -24.51 -8.26
N GLN A 175 5.55 -24.48 -7.11
CA GLN A 175 4.29 -23.76 -6.93
C GLN A 175 4.50 -22.43 -6.22
N ALA A 176 5.45 -22.35 -5.29
CA ALA A 176 5.66 -21.17 -4.44
C ALA A 176 6.51 -20.06 -5.05
N TRP A 177 7.27 -20.33 -6.13
CA TRP A 177 8.22 -19.36 -6.69
C TRP A 177 7.64 -17.97 -6.98
N PRO A 178 6.42 -17.77 -7.52
CA PRO A 178 5.97 -16.43 -7.82
C PRO A 178 5.46 -15.70 -6.56
N LEU A 179 5.00 -16.45 -5.55
CA LEU A 179 4.72 -15.91 -4.23
C LEU A 179 6.01 -15.45 -3.53
N LEU A 180 7.11 -16.22 -3.67
CA LEU A 180 8.42 -15.82 -3.14
C LEU A 180 8.97 -14.57 -3.84
N VAL A 181 8.82 -14.47 -5.16
CA VAL A 181 9.23 -13.28 -5.93
C VAL A 181 8.47 -12.04 -5.47
N LEU A 182 7.13 -12.12 -5.39
CA LEU A 182 6.30 -10.99 -4.99
C LEU A 182 6.62 -10.51 -3.56
N ASN A 183 6.63 -11.44 -2.59
CA ASN A 183 6.85 -11.10 -1.19
C ASN A 183 8.32 -10.73 -0.93
N GLY A 184 9.28 -11.39 -1.57
CA GLY A 184 10.70 -11.05 -1.50
C GLY A 184 11.00 -9.66 -2.03
N ALA A 185 10.47 -9.31 -3.22
CA ALA A 185 10.60 -7.97 -3.78
C ALA A 185 9.97 -6.91 -2.85
N SER A 186 8.81 -7.20 -2.27
CA SER A 186 8.15 -6.31 -1.32
C SER A 186 8.99 -6.10 -0.05
N VAL A 187 9.58 -7.15 0.52
CA VAL A 187 10.46 -7.08 1.71
C VAL A 187 11.69 -6.21 1.43
N ILE A 188 12.36 -6.41 0.30
CA ILE A 188 13.55 -5.63 -0.08
C ILE A 188 13.18 -4.15 -0.26
N MET A 189 12.16 -3.87 -1.08
CA MET A 189 11.80 -2.49 -1.44
C MET A 189 11.22 -1.71 -0.24
N ARG A 190 10.27 -2.30 0.48
CA ARG A 190 9.64 -1.66 1.64
C ARG A 190 10.61 -1.59 2.83
N GLY A 191 11.50 -2.57 2.98
CA GLY A 191 12.57 -2.56 3.97
C GLY A 191 13.55 -1.42 3.74
N ALA A 192 13.99 -1.20 2.49
CA ALA A 192 14.85 -0.08 2.13
C ALA A 192 14.21 1.28 2.45
N VAL A 193 12.92 1.46 2.12
CA VAL A 193 12.18 2.68 2.44
C VAL A 193 12.03 2.88 3.96
N LEU A 194 11.75 1.83 4.72
CA LEU A 194 11.64 1.90 6.18
C LEU A 194 12.95 2.31 6.85
N ILE A 195 14.07 1.72 6.43
CA ILE A 195 15.40 2.08 6.95
C ILE A 195 15.67 3.56 6.70
N GLN A 196 15.37 4.04 5.49
CA GLN A 196 15.57 5.45 5.16
C GLN A 196 14.70 6.39 6.01
N MET A 197 13.43 6.02 6.26
CA MET A 197 12.55 6.77 7.16
C MET A 197 13.12 6.83 8.58
N GLU A 198 13.64 5.71 9.10
CA GLU A 198 14.23 5.64 10.45
C GLU A 198 15.50 6.50 10.56
N VAL A 199 16.34 6.50 9.53
CA VAL A 199 17.53 7.36 9.45
C VAL A 199 17.15 8.84 9.44
N ILE A 200 16.15 9.24 8.65
CA ILE A 200 15.66 10.63 8.61
C ILE A 200 15.07 11.02 9.96
N LYS A 201 14.27 10.15 10.59
CA LYS A 201 13.68 10.38 11.91
C LYS A 201 14.75 10.61 12.97
N ARG A 202 15.79 9.76 13.02
CA ARG A 202 16.91 9.92 13.96
C ARG A 202 17.68 11.21 13.74
N ARG A 203 17.93 11.59 12.47
CA ARG A 203 18.63 12.84 12.14
C ARG A 203 17.85 14.09 12.57
N ASN A 204 16.54 14.07 12.38
CA ASN A 204 15.67 15.18 12.83
C ASN A 204 15.63 15.28 14.36
N HIS A 205 15.60 14.17 15.09
CA HIS A 205 15.68 14.18 16.56
C HIS A 205 17.02 14.71 17.10
N CYS A 206 18.15 14.43 16.42
CA CYS A 206 19.44 14.98 16.83
C CYS A 206 19.55 16.49 16.61
N ASN A 207 19.02 17.02 15.51
CA ASN A 207 19.06 18.46 15.26
C ASN A 207 18.23 19.26 16.28
N VAL A 208 17.10 18.71 16.76
CA VAL A 208 16.27 19.36 17.80
C VAL A 208 16.94 19.38 19.19
N LEU A 209 17.99 18.59 19.40
CA LEU A 209 18.76 18.59 20.66
C LEU A 209 20.00 19.49 20.61
N GLN A 210 20.29 20.12 19.47
CA GLN A 210 21.40 21.06 19.28
C GLN A 210 20.95 22.53 19.18
N ASP A 211 19.64 22.77 19.06
CA ASP A 211 18.99 24.09 19.15
C ASP A 211 18.41 24.31 20.56
#